data_AF-A0A3D3SZP1-F1
#
_entry.id   AF-A0A3D3SZP1-F1
#
_cell.length_a   1.000
_cell.length_b   1.000
_cell.length_c   1.000
_cell.angle_alpha   90.00
_cell.angle_beta   90.00
_cell.angle_gamma   90.00
#
_symmetry.space_group_name_H-M   'P 1'
#
loop_
_entity.id
_entity.type
_entity.pdbx_description
1 polymer ?
#
loop_
_entity_poly.entity_id
_entity_poly.type
_entity_poly.pdbx_seq_one_letter_code
_entity_poly.pdbx_strand_id
1 'polypeptide(L)'
;VERLHGGEYKIMPDRIETGTYLAACAATRGHVKLKNTNPHFLESVLIKLEETGAEIKTGEDWIEMDTGGRRPTAVQLRTAPYPAFPTDMQA
;
A
#
# COMPACT_ATOMS: atom_id res chain seq x y z
N VAL A 1 -15.41 32.73 -2.52
CA VAL A 1 -15.71 32.30 -3.91
C VAL A 1 -17.18 32.56 -4.18
N GLU A 2 -17.51 33.18 -5.31
CA GLU A 2 -18.89 33.58 -5.61
C GLU A 2 -19.67 32.53 -6.41
N ARG A 3 -19.02 31.72 -7.27
CA ARG A 3 -19.60 30.55 -7.97
C ARG A 3 -18.55 29.48 -8.27
N LEU A 4 -18.97 28.21 -8.34
CA LEU A 4 -18.17 27.08 -8.84
C LEU A 4 -18.37 26.90 -10.35
N HIS A 5 -17.38 26.32 -11.03
CA HIS A 5 -17.41 25.95 -12.46
C HIS A 5 -16.98 24.49 -12.64
N GLY A 6 -17.33 23.91 -13.79
CA GLY A 6 -16.90 22.55 -14.15
C GLY A 6 -15.40 22.47 -14.42
N GLY A 7 -14.83 21.28 -14.28
CA GLY A 7 -13.43 21.00 -14.56
C GLY A 7 -13.18 19.49 -14.70
N GLU A 8 -11.99 19.13 -15.16
CA GLU A 8 -11.54 17.74 -15.23
C GLU A 8 -10.74 17.38 -13.98
N TYR A 9 -10.99 16.19 -13.44
CA TYR A 9 -10.29 15.68 -12.27
C TYR A 9 -10.05 14.18 -12.43
N LYS A 10 -8.79 13.76 -12.27
CA LYS A 10 -8.42 12.35 -12.25
C LYS A 10 -8.58 11.82 -10.83
N ILE A 11 -9.42 10.80 -10.66
CA ILE A 11 -9.58 10.11 -9.37
C ILE A 11 -8.25 9.51 -8.94
N MET A 12 -7.92 9.67 -7.66
CA MET A 12 -6.73 9.08 -7.06
C MET A 12 -6.77 7.55 -7.09
N PRO A 13 -5.60 6.88 -7.14
CA PRO A 13 -5.53 5.43 -7.00
C PRO A 13 -6.21 4.90 -5.75
N ASP A 14 -6.78 3.70 -5.84
CA ASP A 14 -7.31 3.00 -4.67
C ASP A 14 -6.16 2.38 -3.86
N ARG A 15 -5.89 3.01 -2.72
CA ARG A 15 -4.85 2.58 -1.80
C ARG A 15 -5.21 1.29 -1.06
N ILE A 16 -6.50 1.01 -0.84
CA ILE A 16 -6.92 -0.23 -0.17
C ILE A 16 -6.73 -1.41 -1.12
N GLU A 17 -7.13 -1.28 -2.39
CA GLU A 17 -6.86 -2.30 -3.42
C GLU A 17 -5.37 -2.58 -3.55
N THR A 18 -4.55 -1.53 -3.66
CA THR A 18 -3.08 -1.67 -3.70
C THR A 18 -2.57 -2.46 -2.49
N GLY A 19 -2.99 -2.06 -1.28
CA GLY A 19 -2.61 -2.74 -0.05
C GLY A 19 -3.03 -4.21 -0.03
N THR A 20 -4.25 -4.53 -0.49
CA THR A 20 -4.76 -5.90 -0.58
C THR A 20 -3.88 -6.76 -1.48
N TYR A 21 -3.48 -6.27 -2.66
CA TYR A 21 -2.58 -7.02 -3.54
C TYR A 21 -1.20 -7.24 -2.93
N LEU A 22 -0.66 -6.26 -2.20
CA LEU A 22 0.60 -6.43 -1.48
C LEU A 22 0.47 -7.49 -0.37
N ALA A 23 -0.61 -7.45 0.43
CA ALA A 23 -0.86 -8.46 1.45
C ALA A 23 -1.01 -9.87 0.84
N ALA A 24 -1.69 -9.99 -0.30
CA ALA A 24 -1.79 -11.25 -1.04
C ALA A 24 -0.42 -11.75 -1.52
N CYS A 25 0.44 -10.86 -2.02
CA CYS A 25 1.82 -11.21 -2.38
C CYS A 25 2.63 -11.70 -1.16
N ALA A 26 2.50 -11.04 0.00
CA ALA A 26 3.15 -11.48 1.24
C ALA A 26 2.66 -12.87 1.67
N ALA A 27 1.34 -13.11 1.62
CA ALA A 27 0.73 -14.39 2.00
C ALA A 27 1.16 -15.54 1.08
N THR A 28 1.26 -15.27 -0.23
CA THR A 28 1.66 -16.25 -1.27
C THR A 28 3.16 -16.37 -1.44
N ARG A 29 3.96 -15.56 -0.73
CA ARG A 29 5.43 -15.52 -0.83
C ARG A 29 5.91 -15.26 -2.26
N GLY A 30 5.23 -14.32 -2.93
CA GLY A 30 5.49 -13.97 -4.31
C GLY A 30 6.41 -12.76 -4.48
N HIS A 31 6.42 -12.28 -5.73
CA HIS A 31 7.02 -11.04 -6.19
C HIS A 31 6.02 -10.35 -7.12
N VAL A 32 5.64 -9.10 -6.82
CA VAL A 32 4.68 -8.32 -7.61
C VAL A 32 5.17 -6.91 -7.86
N LYS A 33 4.76 -6.34 -8.99
CA LYS A 33 4.90 -4.91 -9.30
C LYS A 33 3.53 -4.32 -9.62
N LEU A 34 3.01 -3.51 -8.71
CA LEU A 34 1.75 -2.80 -8.85
C LEU A 34 2.00 -1.45 -9.51
N LYS A 35 1.17 -1.09 -10.48
CA LYS A 35 1.23 0.17 -11.24
C LYS A 35 -0.03 0.99 -10.97
N ASN A 36 -0.02 2.26 -11.33
CA ASN A 36 -1.13 3.20 -11.08
C ASN A 36 -1.48 3.30 -9.60
N THR A 37 -0.47 3.33 -8.73
CA THR A 37 -0.63 3.52 -7.28
C THR A 37 0.22 4.69 -6.81
N ASN A 38 0.05 5.13 -5.56
CA ASN A 38 0.90 6.17 -4.98
C ASN A 38 1.42 5.71 -3.61
N PRO A 39 2.74 5.44 -3.48
CA PRO A 39 3.35 4.99 -2.23
C PRO A 39 3.10 5.92 -1.04
N HIS A 40 2.95 7.23 -1.27
CA HIS A 40 2.76 8.21 -0.20
C HIS A 40 1.46 7.97 0.60
N PHE A 41 0.43 7.40 -0.01
CA PHE A 41 -0.83 7.09 0.69
C PHE A 41 -0.78 5.80 1.51
N LEU A 42 0.31 5.05 1.41
CA LEU A 42 0.49 3.71 1.97
C LEU A 42 1.74 3.57 2.85
N GLU A 43 2.42 4.66 3.20
CA GLU A 43 3.68 4.64 3.94
C GLU A 43 3.64 3.73 5.18
N SER A 44 2.60 3.86 6.01
CA SER A 44 2.43 3.02 7.21
C SER A 44 2.19 1.54 6.90
N VAL A 45 1.57 1.21 5.76
CA VAL A 45 1.38 -0.17 5.29
C VAL A 45 2.69 -0.74 4.78
N LEU A 46 3.44 0.03 3.98
CA LEU A 46 4.72 -0.39 3.41
C LEU A 46 5.75 -0.68 4.50
N ILE A 47 5.87 0.20 5.51
CA ILE A 47 6.74 -0.03 6.67
C ILE A 47 6.39 -1.35 7.36
N LYS A 48 5.09 -1.64 7.56
CA LYS A 48 4.68 -2.90 8.18
C LYS A 48 4.96 -4.12 7.33
N LEU A 49 4.86 -4.02 6.01
CA LEU A 49 5.23 -5.12 5.11
C LEU A 49 6.75 -5.34 5.07
N GLU A 50 7.56 -4.28 5.09
CA GLU A 50 9.03 -4.39 5.21
C GLU A 50 9.44 -5.06 6.53
N GLU A 51 8.79 -4.73 7.65
CA GLU A 51 9.00 -5.38 8.95
C GLU A 51 8.75 -6.91 8.91
N THR A 52 7.94 -7.39 7.95
CA THR A 52 7.73 -8.84 7.75
C THR A 52 8.89 -9.55 7.02
N GLY A 53 9.88 -8.79 6.54
CA GLY A 53 11.03 -9.28 5.77
C GLY A 53 10.86 -9.19 4.25
N ALA A 54 9.84 -8.47 3.77
CA ALA A 54 9.68 -8.19 2.35
C ALA A 54 10.61 -7.05 1.91
N GLU A 55 11.14 -7.15 0.70
CA GLU A 55 11.92 -6.09 0.06
C GLU A 55 10.98 -5.24 -0.79
N ILE A 56 10.86 -3.95 -0.47
CA ILE A 56 9.96 -3.04 -1.16
C ILE A 56 10.78 -1.97 -1.90
N LYS A 57 10.39 -1.71 -3.15
CA LYS A 57 10.88 -0.59 -3.95
C LYS A 57 9.70 0.23 -4.42
N THR A 58 9.87 1.54 -4.48
CA THR A 58 8.82 2.46 -4.88
C THR A 58 9.32 3.38 -6.00
N GLY A 59 8.38 3.82 -6.83
CA GLY A 59 8.57 4.93 -7.76
C GLY A 59 7.43 5.92 -7.65
N GLU A 60 7.28 6.79 -8.66
CA GLU A 60 6.25 7.81 -8.65
C GLU A 60 4.82 7.23 -8.66
N ASP A 61 4.59 6.20 -9.48
CA ASP A 61 3.28 5.61 -9.73
C ASP A 61 3.23 4.07 -9.58
N TRP A 62 4.26 3.49 -8.92
CA TRP A 62 4.39 2.05 -8.76
C TRP A 62 5.00 1.64 -7.42
N ILE A 63 4.65 0.43 -6.99
CA ILE A 63 5.23 -0.26 -5.83
C ILE A 63 5.60 -1.67 -6.27
N GLU A 64 6.82 -2.09 -5.96
CA GLU A 64 7.32 -3.44 -6.22
C GLU A 64 7.69 -4.09 -4.90
N MET A 65 7.22 -5.31 -4.66
CA MET A 65 7.52 -6.06 -3.45
C MET A 65 7.95 -7.48 -3.81
N ASP A 66 9.10 -7.88 -3.28
CA ASP A 66 9.62 -9.24 -3.35
C ASP A 66 9.80 -9.81 -1.94
N THR A 67 9.21 -10.98 -1.69
CA THR A 67 9.33 -11.67 -0.40
C THR A 67 10.56 -12.59 -0.34
N GLY A 68 11.22 -12.85 -1.46
CA GLY A 68 12.30 -13.83 -1.60
C GLY A 68 11.85 -15.27 -1.37
N GLY A 69 10.54 -15.55 -1.50
CA GLY A 69 9.95 -16.85 -1.16
C GLY A 69 9.95 -17.18 0.34
N ARG A 70 10.35 -16.24 1.19
CA ARG A 70 10.49 -16.42 2.64
C ARG A 70 9.12 -16.37 3.31
N ARG A 71 8.99 -17.04 4.46
CA ARG A 71 7.80 -16.92 5.30
C ARG A 71 7.83 -15.54 6.00
N PRO A 72 6.74 -14.75 5.94
CA PRO A 72 6.65 -13.48 6.66
C PRO A 72 6.87 -13.67 8.16
N THR A 73 7.63 -12.77 8.78
CA THR A 73 7.74 -12.68 10.24
C THR A 73 6.49 -12.05 10.83
N ALA A 74 6.13 -12.46 12.04
CA ALA A 74 4.99 -11.87 12.75
C ALA A 74 5.33 -10.43 13.16
N VAL A 75 4.43 -9.49 12.87
CA VAL A 75 4.56 -8.08 13.21
C VAL A 75 3.37 -7.62 14.05
N GLN A 76 3.58 -6.60 14.89
CA GLN A 76 2.49 -5.93 15.59
C GLN A 76 2.09 -4.67 14.83
N LEU A 77 0.79 -4.47 14.68
CA LEU A 77 0.21 -3.26 14.12
C LEU A 77 -0.92 -2.74 15.01
N ARG A 78 -1.18 -1.44 14.92
CA ARG A 78 -2.31 -0.77 15.56
C ARG A 78 -2.91 0.19 14.55
N THR A 79 -4.23 0.17 14.43
CA THR A 79 -4.93 1.06 13.51
C THR A 79 -5.15 2.42 14.15
N ALA A 80 -5.04 3.47 13.36
CA ALA A 80 -5.31 4.84 13.80
C ALA A 80 -5.68 5.70 12.59
N PRO A 81 -6.20 6.93 12.79
CA PRO A 81 -6.48 7.86 11.69
C PRO A 81 -5.26 8.07 10.80
N TYR A 82 -5.51 8.30 9.50
CA TYR A 82 -4.46 8.60 8.51
C TYR A 82 -3.52 9.72 9.03
N PRO A 83 -2.18 9.60 8.89
CA PRO A 83 -1.42 8.66 8.04
C PRO A 83 -1.07 7.30 8.67
N ALA A 84 -1.57 6.99 9.87
CA ALA A 84 -1.31 5.70 10.50
C ALA A 84 -1.99 4.52 9.78
N PHE A 85 -1.74 3.29 10.24
CA PHE A 85 -2.20 2.07 9.58
C PHE A 85 -3.74 2.09 9.44
N PRO A 86 -4.28 1.96 8.21
CA PRO A 86 -5.71 2.13 7.98
C PRO A 86 -6.50 0.93 8.48
N THR A 87 -7.65 1.19 9.11
CA THR A 87 -8.54 0.15 9.64
C THR A 87 -9.11 -0.75 8.55
N ASP A 88 -9.27 -0.22 7.33
CA ASP A 88 -9.73 -0.97 6.16
C ASP A 88 -8.76 -2.10 5.73
N MET A 89 -7.51 -2.07 6.20
CA MET A 89 -6.46 -3.05 5.87
C MET A 89 -6.22 -4.11 6.96
N GLN A 90 -7.01 -4.11 8.04
CA GLN A 90 -6.81 -5.02 9.18
C GLN A 90 -7.55 -6.36 9.08
N ALA A 91 -8.50 -6.46 8.14
CA ALA A 91 -9.44 -7.58 8.01
C ALA A 91 -8.97 -8.64 7.01
#